data_AF-A0A7Y8U840-F1
#
_entry.id   AF-A0A7Y8U840-F1
#
_cell.length_a   1.000
_cell.length_b   1.000
_cell.length_c   1.000
_cell.angle_alpha   90.00
_cell.angle_beta   90.00
_cell.angle_gamma   90.00
#
_symmetry.space_group_name_H-M   'P 1'
#
loop_
_entity.id
_entity.type
_entity.pdbx_description
1 polymer ?
#
loop_
_entity_poly.entity_id
_entity_poly.type
_entity_poly.pdbx_seq_one_letter_code
_entity_poly.pdbx_strand_id
1 'polypeptide(L)'
;MSKLAAFDHLLLQYQTLNYHQNPALKQRLHEVQAWMKARIAETHKEFFALPENQLMAQYFLNRLYGGPDFEAIAQQIERLLKYAHKAESLLPENAIKTGTKSVSLAVLATQLDEQVAEQLLKDYPLETPLTDEIMRQTLVKLDQGDVRYEQLQLLDELGLTLDKYMRSTMMYAAFKMCKGIATKYQFEPMYDFIQEGFAAMKPMKSAATFIKTFTAKEREIIEKVHAGHPNPFRD
;
A
#
# COMPACT_ATOMS: atom_id res chain seq x y z
N MET A 1 -22.24 16.14 2.86
CA MET A 1 -20.87 16.19 2.33
C MET A 1 -20.70 15.04 1.35
N SER A 2 -19.89 15.21 0.30
CA SER A 2 -19.59 14.15 -0.67
C SER A 2 -18.97 12.94 0.03
N LYS A 3 -19.38 11.72 -0.33
CA LYS A 3 -18.77 10.45 0.13
C LYS A 3 -17.33 10.31 -0.37
N LEU A 4 -16.97 11.03 -1.44
CA LEU A 4 -15.65 11.05 -2.03
C LEU A 4 -14.73 12.13 -1.44
N ALA A 5 -15.23 13.02 -0.59
CA ALA A 5 -14.44 14.12 -0.01
C ALA A 5 -13.19 13.64 0.78
N ALA A 6 -13.22 12.42 1.30
CA ALA A 6 -12.04 11.83 1.95
C ALA A 6 -10.86 11.64 0.98
N PHE A 7 -11.12 11.41 -0.31
CA PHE A 7 -10.07 11.32 -1.32
C PHE A 7 -9.41 12.67 -1.62
N ASP A 8 -10.13 13.80 -1.51
CA ASP A 8 -9.54 15.13 -1.70
C ASP A 8 -8.39 15.36 -0.72
N HIS A 9 -8.62 15.05 0.56
CA HIS A 9 -7.60 15.18 1.59
C HIS A 9 -6.42 14.24 1.36
N LEU A 10 -6.68 12.98 0.99
CA LEU A 10 -5.62 11.99 0.72
C LEU A 10 -4.76 12.38 -0.49
N LEU A 11 -5.39 12.90 -1.56
CA LEU A 11 -4.66 13.40 -2.72
C LEU A 11 -3.81 14.61 -2.37
N LEU A 12 -4.34 15.55 -1.59
CA LEU A 12 -3.57 16.70 -1.14
C LEU A 12 -2.35 16.24 -0.35
N GLN A 13 -2.52 15.34 0.62
CA GLN A 13 -1.42 14.76 1.40
C GLN A 13 -0.36 14.12 0.51
N TYR A 14 -0.78 13.36 -0.51
CA TYR A 14 0.14 12.73 -1.45
C TYR A 14 0.87 13.73 -2.35
N GLN A 15 0.17 14.75 -2.86
CA GLN A 15 0.75 15.79 -3.72
C GLN A 15 1.73 16.70 -2.98
N THR A 16 1.57 16.85 -1.66
CA THR A 16 2.46 17.64 -0.82
C THR A 16 3.73 16.92 -0.39
N LEU A 17 3.91 15.64 -0.77
CA LEU A 17 5.14 14.91 -0.48
C LEU A 17 6.33 15.55 -1.20
N ASN A 18 7.45 15.67 -0.49
CA ASN A 18 8.62 16.44 -0.91
C ASN A 18 9.33 15.80 -2.12
N TYR A 19 9.25 14.47 -2.27
CA TYR A 19 9.92 13.73 -3.33
C TYR A 19 9.42 14.12 -4.73
N HIS A 20 8.20 14.66 -4.86
CA HIS A 20 7.69 15.16 -6.14
C HIS A 20 8.54 16.30 -6.71
N GLN A 21 9.19 17.07 -5.85
CA GLN A 21 9.96 18.27 -6.22
C GLN A 21 11.47 18.08 -6.06
N ASN A 22 11.92 16.98 -5.46
CA ASN A 22 13.32 16.72 -5.18
C ASN A 22 13.78 15.41 -5.85
N PRO A 23 14.52 15.48 -6.97
CA PRO A 23 14.99 14.29 -7.69
C PRO A 23 15.85 13.34 -6.86
N ALA A 24 16.72 13.87 -5.99
CA ALA A 24 17.57 13.05 -5.11
C ALA A 24 16.73 12.31 -4.07
N LEU A 25 15.75 12.98 -3.47
CA LEU A 25 14.81 12.34 -2.55
C LEU A 25 13.94 11.30 -3.24
N LYS A 26 13.46 11.59 -4.46
CA LYS A 26 12.69 10.61 -5.26
C LYS A 26 13.51 9.35 -5.56
N GLN A 27 14.77 9.52 -5.96
CA GLN A 27 15.67 8.40 -6.17
C GLN A 27 15.83 7.58 -4.87
N ARG A 28 16.15 8.24 -3.76
CA ARG A 28 16.36 7.56 -2.48
C ARG A 28 15.07 6.90 -1.96
N LEU A 29 13.90 7.49 -2.18
CA LEU A 29 12.60 6.88 -1.87
C LEU A 29 12.40 5.57 -2.64
N HIS A 30 12.70 5.56 -3.94
CA HIS A 30 12.61 4.32 -4.72
C HIS A 30 13.58 3.25 -4.22
N GLU A 31 14.81 3.63 -3.82
CA GLU A 31 15.78 2.72 -3.23
C GLU A 31 15.28 2.13 -1.89
N VAL A 32 14.68 2.97 -1.03
CA VAL A 32 14.06 2.55 0.23
C VAL A 32 12.91 1.56 -0.04
N GLN A 33 11.99 1.89 -0.95
CA GLN A 33 10.87 1.03 -1.29
C GLN A 33 11.32 -0.30 -1.90
N ALA A 34 12.37 -0.28 -2.73
CA ALA A 34 12.97 -1.49 -3.30
C ALA A 34 13.59 -2.37 -2.21
N TRP A 35 14.35 -1.78 -1.29
CA TRP A 35 14.92 -2.50 -0.15
C TRP A 35 13.83 -3.10 0.75
N MET A 36 12.82 -2.30 1.11
CA MET A 36 11.70 -2.74 1.95
C MET A 36 10.93 -3.89 1.30
N LYS A 37 10.68 -3.80 -0.02
CA LYS A 37 10.03 -4.86 -0.80
C LYS A 37 10.84 -6.16 -0.81
N ALA A 38 12.15 -6.07 -1.02
CA ALA A 38 13.04 -7.24 -0.98
C ALA A 38 13.05 -7.89 0.41
N ARG A 39 13.15 -7.07 1.47
CA ARG A 39 13.11 -7.52 2.86
C ARG A 39 11.78 -8.20 3.21
N ILE A 40 10.65 -7.63 2.78
CA ILE A 40 9.33 -8.25 2.97
C ILE A 40 9.26 -9.59 2.24
N ALA A 41 9.69 -9.65 0.98
CA ALA A 41 9.66 -10.87 0.18
C ALA A 41 10.49 -12.01 0.83
N GLU A 42 11.63 -11.69 1.44
CA GLU A 42 12.47 -12.67 2.12
C GLU A 42 11.86 -13.11 3.46
N THR A 43 11.49 -12.17 4.33
CA THR A 43 10.94 -12.47 5.67
C THR A 43 9.57 -13.15 5.65
N HIS A 44 8.85 -13.07 4.52
CA HIS A 44 7.55 -13.70 4.32
C HIS A 44 7.60 -14.83 3.30
N LYS A 45 8.80 -15.26 2.87
CA LYS A 45 9.00 -16.19 1.75
C LYS A 45 8.19 -17.47 1.89
N GLU A 46 8.24 -18.12 3.06
CA GLU A 46 7.50 -19.36 3.31
C GLU A 46 5.98 -19.12 3.26
N PHE A 47 5.51 -18.05 3.89
CA PHE A 47 4.10 -17.69 3.90
C PHE A 47 3.57 -17.32 2.52
N PHE A 48 4.36 -16.61 1.72
CA PHE A 48 4.03 -16.22 0.34
C PHE A 48 4.11 -17.39 -0.65
N ALA A 49 4.91 -18.42 -0.35
CA ALA A 49 5.01 -19.61 -1.18
C ALA A 49 3.78 -20.53 -1.10
N LEU A 50 2.94 -20.39 -0.05
CA LEU A 50 1.69 -21.15 0.08
C LEU A 50 0.79 -20.93 -1.16
N PRO A 51 0.28 -22.00 -1.81
CA PRO A 51 -0.46 -21.88 -3.07
C PRO A 51 -1.61 -20.87 -3.06
N GLU A 52 -2.34 -20.80 -1.94
CA GLU A 52 -3.45 -19.86 -1.75
C GLU A 52 -3.01 -18.39 -1.64
N ASN A 53 -1.75 -18.13 -1.29
CA ASN A 53 -1.21 -16.80 -1.00
C ASN A 53 -0.44 -16.20 -2.18
N GLN A 54 0.05 -17.02 -3.11
CA GLN A 54 0.97 -16.58 -4.16
C GLN A 54 0.44 -15.40 -4.98
N LEU A 55 -0.83 -15.42 -5.39
CA LEU A 55 -1.40 -14.33 -6.18
C LEU A 55 -1.51 -13.03 -5.37
N MET A 56 -1.91 -13.13 -4.10
CA MET A 56 -2.00 -11.95 -3.23
C MET A 56 -0.62 -11.40 -2.87
N ALA A 57 0.36 -12.27 -2.64
CA ALA A 57 1.75 -11.87 -2.42
C ALA A 57 2.32 -11.12 -3.64
N GLN A 58 2.11 -11.66 -4.85
CA GLN A 58 2.55 -10.99 -6.09
C GLN A 58 1.84 -9.66 -6.30
N TYR A 59 0.52 -9.61 -6.08
CA TYR A 59 -0.24 -8.37 -6.18
C TYR A 59 0.23 -7.34 -5.14
N PHE A 60 0.46 -7.76 -3.90
CA PHE A 60 0.98 -6.89 -2.86
C PHE A 60 2.36 -6.31 -3.21
N LEU A 61 3.32 -7.18 -3.56
CA LEU A 61 4.69 -6.77 -3.87
C LEU A 61 4.78 -5.94 -5.15
N ASN A 62 3.98 -6.21 -6.17
CA ASN A 62 4.14 -5.58 -7.48
C ASN A 62 3.19 -4.39 -7.71
N ARG A 63 2.01 -4.40 -7.09
CA ARG A 63 0.96 -3.39 -7.32
C ARG A 63 0.71 -2.50 -6.10
N LEU A 64 0.63 -3.08 -4.89
CA LEU A 64 0.22 -2.34 -3.70
C LEU A 64 1.37 -1.56 -3.03
N TYR A 65 2.54 -2.17 -2.88
CA TYR A 65 3.66 -1.57 -2.15
C TYR A 65 4.73 -1.00 -3.10
N GLY A 66 4.93 0.32 -3.07
CA GLY A 66 5.95 1.01 -3.88
C GLY A 66 5.86 0.69 -5.37
N GLY A 67 4.64 0.48 -5.89
CA GLY A 67 4.39 0.20 -7.30
C GLY A 67 4.28 1.49 -8.12
N PRO A 68 4.69 1.48 -9.41
CA PRO A 68 4.53 2.64 -10.29
C PRO A 68 3.06 3.03 -10.52
N ASP A 69 2.14 2.12 -10.21
CA ASP A 69 0.70 2.32 -10.38
C ASP A 69 0.12 3.39 -9.46
N PHE A 70 0.72 3.67 -8.30
CA PHE A 70 0.08 4.55 -7.32
C PHE A 70 -0.09 5.98 -7.86
N GLU A 71 0.91 6.50 -8.58
CA GLU A 71 0.83 7.78 -9.27
C GLU A 71 -0.29 7.80 -10.31
N ALA A 72 -0.37 6.76 -11.15
CA ALA A 72 -1.42 6.64 -12.16
C ALA A 72 -2.82 6.55 -11.53
N ILE A 73 -2.94 5.82 -10.42
CA ILE A 73 -4.20 5.71 -9.67
C ILE A 73 -4.55 7.04 -9.01
N ALA A 74 -3.60 7.76 -8.42
CA ALA A 74 -3.84 9.07 -7.82
C ALA A 74 -4.40 10.07 -8.85
N GLN A 75 -3.82 10.12 -10.05
CA GLN A 75 -4.33 10.94 -11.16
C GLN A 75 -5.74 10.53 -11.59
N GLN A 76 -6.07 9.24 -11.55
CA GLN A 76 -7.42 8.77 -11.84
C GLN A 76 -8.41 9.08 -10.71
N ILE A 77 -8.01 9.05 -9.45
CA ILE A 77 -8.85 9.50 -8.34
C ILE A 77 -9.13 11.01 -8.47
N GLU A 78 -8.13 11.82 -8.79
CA GLU A 78 -8.31 13.27 -9.01
C GLU A 78 -9.32 13.54 -10.14
N ARG A 79 -9.23 12.79 -11.24
CA ARG A 79 -10.20 12.85 -12.34
C ARG A 79 -11.58 12.37 -11.91
N LEU A 80 -11.69 11.30 -11.12
CA LEU A 80 -12.95 10.77 -10.62
C LEU A 80 -13.70 11.81 -9.77
N LEU A 81 -12.98 12.58 -8.95
CA LEU A 81 -13.54 13.64 -8.10
C LEU A 81 -14.19 14.77 -8.91
N LYS A 82 -13.67 15.07 -10.11
CA LYS A 82 -14.31 16.02 -11.06
C LYS A 82 -15.71 15.53 -11.51
N TYR A 83 -16.00 14.25 -11.33
CA TYR A 83 -17.30 13.62 -11.63
C TYR A 83 -17.98 13.04 -10.37
N ALA A 84 -17.67 13.56 -9.17
CA ALA A 84 -18.08 12.99 -7.88
C ALA A 84 -19.58 12.65 -7.81
N HIS A 85 -20.46 13.56 -8.24
CA HIS A 85 -21.91 13.32 -8.23
C HIS A 85 -22.33 12.11 -9.07
N LYS A 86 -21.68 11.87 -10.22
CA LYS A 86 -21.96 10.69 -11.06
C LYS A 86 -21.35 9.44 -10.43
N ALA A 87 -20.11 9.54 -9.95
CA ALA A 87 -19.42 8.43 -9.30
C ALA A 87 -20.17 7.92 -8.07
N GLU A 88 -20.68 8.80 -7.21
CA GLU A 88 -21.43 8.42 -6.00
C GLU A 88 -22.76 7.73 -6.30
N SER A 89 -23.39 8.06 -7.44
CA SER A 89 -24.63 7.38 -7.87
C SER A 89 -24.38 5.96 -8.39
N LEU A 90 -23.16 5.66 -8.84
CA LEU A 90 -22.77 4.39 -9.45
C LEU A 90 -22.02 3.46 -8.49
N LEU A 91 -21.22 4.04 -7.58
CA LEU A 91 -20.34 3.28 -6.70
C LEU A 91 -21.04 2.94 -5.37
N PRO A 92 -21.05 1.65 -4.96
CA PRO A 92 -21.56 1.27 -3.65
C PRO A 92 -20.78 1.97 -2.54
N GLU A 93 -21.48 2.40 -1.49
CA GLU A 93 -20.86 3.10 -0.36
C GLU A 93 -19.72 2.29 0.30
N ASN A 94 -19.89 0.98 0.43
CA ASN A 94 -18.85 0.11 0.96
C ASN A 94 -17.62 0.03 0.05
N ALA A 95 -17.79 0.15 -1.27
CA ALA A 95 -16.66 0.19 -2.21
C ALA A 95 -15.89 1.50 -2.06
N ILE A 96 -16.59 2.63 -1.92
CA ILE A 96 -15.96 3.93 -1.63
C ILE A 96 -15.18 3.85 -0.31
N LYS A 97 -15.82 3.39 0.77
CA LYS A 97 -15.18 3.26 2.09
C LYS A 97 -13.94 2.37 2.06
N THR A 98 -14.02 1.22 1.37
CA THR A 98 -12.88 0.30 1.23
C THR A 98 -11.77 0.95 0.42
N GLY A 99 -12.09 1.60 -0.71
CA GLY A 99 -11.13 2.33 -1.53
C GLY A 99 -10.43 3.45 -0.77
N THR A 100 -11.18 4.23 0.02
CA THR A 100 -10.61 5.29 0.87
C THR A 100 -9.62 4.70 1.89
N LYS A 101 -9.97 3.60 2.56
CA LYS A 101 -9.04 2.91 3.47
C LYS A 101 -7.78 2.45 2.76
N SER A 102 -7.91 1.80 1.59
CA SER A 102 -6.75 1.34 0.81
C SER A 102 -5.84 2.48 0.38
N VAL A 103 -6.41 3.59 -0.11
CA VAL A 103 -5.62 4.76 -0.52
C VAL A 103 -4.95 5.42 0.69
N SER A 104 -5.64 5.53 1.83
CA SER A 104 -5.05 6.10 3.05
C SER A 104 -3.82 5.32 3.53
N LEU A 105 -3.87 3.98 3.43
CA LEU A 105 -2.73 3.11 3.75
C LEU A 105 -1.55 3.31 2.79
N ALA A 106 -1.83 3.48 1.50
CA ALA A 106 -0.79 3.71 0.50
C ALA A 106 -0.12 5.10 0.67
N VAL A 107 -0.91 6.14 0.97
CA VAL A 107 -0.38 7.48 1.30
C VAL A 107 0.47 7.41 2.57
N LEU A 108 -0.03 6.80 3.64
CA LEU A 108 0.72 6.64 4.89
C LEU A 108 2.02 5.85 4.68
N ALA A 109 1.97 4.75 3.92
CA ALA A 109 3.18 3.98 3.60
C ALA A 109 4.22 4.84 2.87
N THR A 110 3.79 5.60 1.87
CA THR A 110 4.68 6.48 1.10
C THR A 110 5.27 7.59 1.97
N GLN A 111 4.47 8.18 2.87
CA GLN A 111 4.92 9.19 3.83
C GLN A 111 6.01 8.64 4.76
N LEU A 112 5.80 7.46 5.32
CA LEU A 112 6.77 6.86 6.23
C LEU A 112 8.06 6.46 5.50
N ASP A 113 7.95 5.98 4.27
CA ASP A 113 9.12 5.63 3.44
C ASP A 113 9.87 6.88 2.95
N GLU A 114 9.18 7.99 2.69
CA GLU A 114 9.80 9.29 2.40
C GLU A 114 10.61 9.79 3.60
N GLN A 115 10.07 9.70 4.81
CA GLN A 115 10.81 10.07 6.02
C GLN A 115 12.10 9.24 6.20
N VAL A 116 12.06 7.94 5.86
CA VAL A 116 13.25 7.08 5.81
C VAL A 116 14.24 7.59 4.76
N ALA A 117 13.77 7.92 3.57
CA ALA A 117 14.61 8.46 2.50
C ALA A 117 15.25 9.81 2.87
N GLU A 118 14.48 10.73 3.47
CA GLU A 118 14.97 12.02 3.96
C GLU A 118 16.04 11.85 5.03
N GLN A 119 15.84 10.91 5.98
CA GLN A 119 16.81 10.65 7.03
C GLN A 119 18.10 10.06 6.47
N LEU A 120 17.99 9.15 5.50
CA LEU A 120 19.14 8.56 4.82
C LEU A 120 19.96 9.61 4.07
N LEU A 121 19.33 10.60 3.42
CA LEU A 121 20.04 11.69 2.73
C LEU A 121 20.72 12.67 3.69
N LYS A 122 20.26 12.78 4.93
CA LYS A 122 20.94 13.57 5.97
C LYS A 122 22.19 12.87 6.48
N ASP A 123 22.15 11.54 6.57
CA ASP A 123 23.19 10.76 7.24
C ASP A 123 24.23 10.17 6.27
N TYR A 124 23.87 9.97 4.99
CA TYR A 124 24.70 9.29 4.00
C TYR A 124 24.62 9.97 2.62
N PRO A 125 25.70 9.94 1.81
CA PRO A 125 25.65 10.31 0.40
C PRO A 125 24.60 9.52 -0.39
N LEU A 126 24.06 10.11 -1.46
CA LEU A 126 23.02 9.53 -2.32
C LEU A 126 23.48 8.21 -2.98
N GLU A 127 24.77 8.00 -3.16
CA GLU A 127 25.34 6.83 -3.81
C GLU A 127 25.58 5.66 -2.83
N THR A 128 25.37 5.88 -1.52
CA THR A 128 25.59 4.87 -0.48
C THR A 128 24.58 3.73 -0.63
N PRO A 129 25.02 2.47 -0.85
CA PRO A 129 24.11 1.33 -0.93
C PRO A 129 23.36 1.10 0.39
N LEU A 130 22.08 0.76 0.33
CA LEU A 130 21.28 0.46 1.51
C LEU A 130 21.57 -0.96 2.00
N THR A 131 22.17 -1.08 3.18
CA THR A 131 22.43 -2.35 3.87
C THR A 131 21.45 -2.55 5.02
N ASP A 132 21.32 -3.79 5.51
CA ASP A 132 20.47 -4.10 6.68
C ASP A 132 20.84 -3.25 7.90
N GLU A 133 22.14 -3.00 8.13
CA GLU A 133 22.60 -2.18 9.25
C GLU A 133 22.28 -0.70 9.07
N ILE A 134 22.47 -0.15 7.87
CA ILE A 134 22.08 1.25 7.57
C ILE A 134 20.58 1.42 7.80
N MET A 135 19.76 0.52 7.25
CA MET A 135 18.31 0.58 7.40
C MET A 135 17.87 0.43 8.85
N ARG A 136 18.49 -0.48 9.62
CA ARG A 136 18.23 -0.64 11.05
C ARG A 136 18.55 0.64 11.82
N GLN A 137 19.73 1.23 11.63
CA GLN A 137 20.14 2.46 12.30
C GLN A 137 19.22 3.63 11.96
N THR A 138 18.84 3.78 10.69
CA THR A 138 17.89 4.81 10.26
C THR A 138 16.52 4.62 10.91
N LEU A 139 15.97 3.41 10.92
CA LEU A 139 14.66 3.14 11.52
C LEU A 139 14.65 3.37 13.04
N VAL A 140 15.72 2.98 13.73
CA VAL A 140 15.90 3.29 15.17
C VAL A 140 15.97 4.80 15.40
N LYS A 141 16.73 5.53 14.58
CA LYS A 141 16.90 6.98 14.71
C LYS A 141 15.60 7.75 14.45
N LEU A 142 14.77 7.29 13.53
CA LEU A 142 13.48 7.89 13.21
C LEU A 142 12.40 7.63 14.27
N ASP A 143 12.58 6.59 15.07
CA ASP A 143 11.65 6.18 16.13
C ASP A 143 10.19 6.03 15.64
N GLN A 144 10.01 5.49 14.43
CA GLN A 144 8.69 5.33 13.78
C GLN A 144 7.88 4.12 14.29
N GLY A 145 8.22 3.52 15.43
CA GLY A 145 7.59 2.29 15.92
C GLY A 145 6.08 2.43 16.08
N ASP A 146 5.64 3.45 16.81
CA ASP A 146 4.22 3.69 17.12
C ASP A 146 3.37 3.91 15.86
N VAL A 147 3.83 4.74 14.93
CA VAL A 147 3.10 5.01 13.67
C VAL A 147 3.10 3.80 12.74
N ARG A 148 4.13 2.95 12.79
CA ARG A 148 4.14 1.67 12.06
C ARG A 148 3.15 0.67 12.68
N TYR A 149 3.00 0.64 14.01
CA TYR A 149 1.94 -0.17 14.63
C TYR A 149 0.54 0.29 14.21
N GLU A 150 0.29 1.60 14.17
CA GLU A 150 -0.96 2.16 13.65
C GLU A 150 -1.19 1.75 12.19
N GLN A 151 -0.16 1.85 11.35
CA GLN A 151 -0.23 1.39 9.96
C GLN A 151 -0.64 -0.08 9.86
N LEU A 152 -0.04 -0.97 10.67
CA LEU A 152 -0.37 -2.40 10.67
C LEU A 152 -1.79 -2.67 11.20
N GLN A 153 -2.26 -1.89 12.18
CA GLN A 153 -3.64 -1.97 12.66
C GLN A 153 -4.64 -1.56 11.57
N LEU A 154 -4.37 -0.46 10.85
CA LEU A 154 -5.19 -0.03 9.73
C LEU A 154 -5.24 -1.09 8.61
N LEU A 155 -4.13 -1.81 8.39
CA LEU A 155 -4.07 -2.92 7.44
C LEU A 155 -4.95 -4.09 7.91
N ASP A 156 -4.90 -4.47 9.19
CA ASP A 156 -5.78 -5.51 9.77
C ASP A 156 -7.27 -5.16 9.58
N GLU A 157 -7.65 -3.92 9.83
CA GLU A 157 -9.01 -3.44 9.60
C GLU A 157 -9.43 -3.48 8.12
N LEU A 158 -8.49 -3.19 7.21
CA LEU A 158 -8.73 -3.31 5.78
C LEU A 158 -9.04 -4.77 5.42
N GLY A 159 -8.30 -5.74 5.98
CA GLY A 159 -8.56 -7.16 5.75
C GLY A 159 -9.98 -7.59 6.14
N LEU A 160 -10.46 -7.14 7.29
CA LEU A 160 -11.85 -7.36 7.72
C LEU A 160 -12.87 -6.72 6.77
N THR A 161 -12.56 -5.52 6.28
CA THR A 161 -13.41 -4.77 5.36
C THR A 161 -13.48 -5.47 3.99
N LEU A 162 -12.35 -5.98 3.49
CA LEU A 162 -12.26 -6.72 2.24
C LEU A 162 -13.08 -8.02 2.30
N ASP A 163 -12.96 -8.79 3.38
CA ASP A 163 -13.75 -10.00 3.57
C ASP A 163 -15.25 -9.72 3.57
N LYS A 164 -15.66 -8.64 4.24
CA LYS A 164 -17.08 -8.29 4.38
C LYS A 164 -17.72 -7.78 3.08
N TYR A 165 -16.99 -7.00 2.29
CA TYR A 165 -17.59 -6.22 1.20
C TYR A 165 -17.07 -6.60 -0.19
N MET A 166 -15.84 -7.08 -0.30
CA MET A 166 -15.15 -7.24 -1.59
C MET A 166 -14.99 -8.70 -2.02
N ARG A 167 -15.37 -9.69 -1.21
CA ARG A 167 -15.30 -11.11 -1.59
C ARG A 167 -16.58 -11.69 -2.16
N SER A 168 -17.65 -10.91 -2.25
CA SER A 168 -18.91 -11.35 -2.84
C SER A 168 -18.76 -11.57 -4.36
N THR A 169 -19.18 -12.73 -4.86
CA THR A 169 -19.26 -13.03 -6.30
C THR A 169 -20.16 -12.03 -7.04
N MET A 170 -21.22 -11.56 -6.38
CA MET A 170 -22.11 -10.51 -6.89
C MET A 170 -21.38 -9.17 -7.02
N MET A 171 -20.55 -8.80 -6.03
CA MET A 171 -19.75 -7.57 -6.09
C MET A 171 -18.75 -7.63 -7.25
N TYR A 172 -18.05 -8.75 -7.41
CA TYR A 172 -17.13 -8.94 -8.52
C TYR A 172 -17.85 -8.90 -9.87
N ALA A 173 -19.02 -9.54 -10.00
CA ALA A 173 -19.82 -9.50 -11.22
C ALA A 173 -20.27 -8.07 -11.56
N ALA A 174 -20.77 -7.32 -10.57
CA ALA A 174 -21.15 -5.92 -10.74
C ALA A 174 -19.95 -5.07 -11.17
N PHE A 175 -18.80 -5.26 -10.54
CA PHE A 175 -17.56 -4.58 -10.93
C PHE A 175 -17.16 -4.87 -12.38
N LYS A 176 -17.26 -6.12 -12.85
CA LYS A 176 -16.94 -6.46 -14.26
C LYS A 176 -17.84 -5.74 -15.27
N MET A 177 -19.08 -5.42 -14.91
CA MET A 177 -19.98 -4.65 -15.78
C MET A 177 -19.50 -3.20 -15.95
N CYS A 178 -18.69 -2.67 -15.03
CA CYS A 178 -18.11 -1.33 -15.12
C CYS A 178 -17.00 -1.20 -16.16
N LYS A 179 -16.49 -2.31 -16.75
CA LYS A 179 -15.39 -2.27 -17.72
C LYS A 179 -15.64 -1.30 -18.89
N GLY A 180 -16.83 -1.35 -19.48
CA GLY A 180 -17.17 -0.47 -20.61
C GLY A 180 -17.22 1.01 -20.21
N ILE A 181 -17.66 1.30 -18.99
CA ILE A 181 -17.66 2.66 -18.43
C ILE A 181 -16.22 3.11 -18.16
N ALA A 182 -15.41 2.25 -17.55
CA ALA A 182 -14.01 2.54 -17.29
C ALA A 182 -13.28 2.86 -18.60
N THR A 183 -13.45 2.07 -19.65
CA THR A 183 -12.85 2.35 -20.96
C THR A 183 -13.37 3.65 -21.58
N LYS A 184 -14.69 3.86 -21.59
CA LYS A 184 -15.30 5.08 -22.16
C LYS A 184 -14.79 6.36 -21.51
N TYR A 185 -14.55 6.33 -20.20
CA TYR A 185 -14.08 7.47 -19.42
C TYR A 185 -12.58 7.41 -19.10
N GLN A 186 -11.81 6.54 -19.74
CA GLN A 186 -10.35 6.42 -19.59
C GLN A 186 -9.89 6.16 -18.13
N PHE A 187 -10.54 5.22 -17.44
CA PHE A 187 -10.22 4.75 -16.08
C PHE A 187 -9.67 3.30 -16.07
N GLU A 188 -9.07 2.85 -17.17
CA GLU A 188 -8.58 1.47 -17.33
C GLU A 188 -7.50 1.12 -16.28
N PRO A 189 -6.46 1.94 -16.03
CA PRO A 189 -5.50 1.67 -14.95
C PRO A 189 -6.12 1.35 -13.57
N MET A 190 -7.07 2.16 -13.09
CA MET A 190 -7.78 1.91 -11.82
C MET A 190 -8.65 0.66 -11.91
N TYR A 191 -9.33 0.46 -13.04
CA TYR A 191 -10.14 -0.74 -13.25
C TYR A 191 -9.28 -2.01 -13.24
N ASP A 192 -8.16 -2.03 -13.97
CA ASP A 192 -7.26 -3.18 -14.03
C ASP A 192 -6.62 -3.45 -12.67
N PHE A 193 -6.19 -2.41 -11.96
CA PHE A 193 -5.68 -2.52 -10.60
C PHE A 193 -6.68 -3.19 -9.66
N ILE A 194 -7.96 -2.76 -9.67
CA ILE A 194 -9.01 -3.36 -8.84
C ILE A 194 -9.33 -4.78 -9.32
N GLN A 195 -9.40 -5.01 -10.63
CA GLN A 195 -9.68 -6.34 -11.21
C GLN A 195 -8.63 -7.37 -10.78
N GLU A 196 -7.36 -6.99 -10.82
CA GLU A 196 -6.25 -7.83 -10.36
C GLU A 196 -6.33 -8.10 -8.86
N GLY A 197 -6.73 -7.10 -8.05
CA GLY A 197 -6.96 -7.32 -6.62
C GLY A 197 -8.04 -8.36 -6.34
N PHE A 198 -9.17 -8.32 -7.07
CA PHE A 198 -10.19 -9.38 -6.98
C PHE A 198 -9.66 -10.75 -7.39
N ALA A 199 -8.86 -10.82 -8.47
CA ALA A 199 -8.25 -12.06 -8.93
C ALA A 199 -7.27 -12.62 -7.89
N ALA A 200 -6.48 -11.75 -7.26
CA ALA A 200 -5.50 -12.10 -6.24
C ALA A 200 -6.15 -12.63 -4.95
N MET A 201 -7.33 -12.12 -4.58
CA MET A 201 -8.08 -12.59 -3.42
C MET A 201 -8.84 -13.91 -3.64
N LYS A 202 -9.02 -14.34 -4.89
CA LYS A 202 -9.87 -15.49 -5.23
C LYS A 202 -9.41 -16.83 -4.60
N PRO A 203 -8.11 -17.18 -4.57
CA PRO A 203 -7.66 -18.43 -3.96
C PRO A 203 -7.71 -18.39 -2.42
N MET A 204 -7.75 -17.20 -1.82
CA MET A 204 -7.69 -17.04 -0.38
C MET A 204 -9.04 -17.31 0.30
N LYS A 205 -8.99 -17.98 1.46
CA LYS A 205 -10.16 -18.21 2.31
C LYS A 205 -10.58 -16.97 3.10
N SER A 206 -9.66 -16.05 3.38
CA SER A 206 -9.92 -14.81 4.11
C SER A 206 -8.78 -13.81 3.86
N ALA A 207 -9.13 -12.61 3.41
CA ALA A 207 -8.18 -11.51 3.30
C ALA A 207 -7.72 -11.06 4.70
N ALA A 208 -8.61 -11.09 5.69
CA ALA A 208 -8.27 -10.77 7.08
C ALA A 208 -7.24 -11.74 7.65
N THR A 209 -7.39 -13.05 7.43
CA THR A 209 -6.40 -14.05 7.87
C THR A 209 -5.06 -13.82 7.19
N PHE A 210 -5.04 -13.59 5.87
CA PHE A 210 -3.80 -13.33 5.14
C PHE A 210 -3.06 -12.10 5.71
N ILE A 211 -3.78 -10.99 5.83
CA ILE A 211 -3.22 -9.73 6.34
C ILE A 211 -2.77 -9.89 7.79
N LYS A 212 -3.58 -10.52 8.66
CA LYS A 212 -3.23 -10.67 10.07
C LYS A 212 -1.96 -11.50 10.28
N THR A 213 -1.75 -12.53 9.47
CA THR A 213 -0.51 -13.33 9.51
C THR A 213 0.68 -12.48 9.05
N PHE A 214 0.53 -11.72 7.97
CA PHE A 214 1.54 -10.78 7.50
C PHE A 214 1.88 -9.72 8.55
N THR A 215 0.87 -9.04 9.11
CA THR A 215 1.09 -7.96 10.08
C THR A 215 1.64 -8.47 11.40
N ALA A 216 1.37 -9.71 11.81
CA ALA A 216 1.98 -10.32 12.99
C ALA A 216 3.52 -10.40 12.86
N LYS A 217 4.01 -10.84 11.69
CA LYS A 217 5.45 -10.90 11.41
C LYS A 217 6.08 -9.51 11.34
N GLU A 218 5.42 -8.55 10.71
CA GLU A 218 5.91 -7.18 10.66
C GLU A 218 5.99 -6.51 12.05
N ARG A 219 5.06 -6.85 12.97
CA ARG A 219 5.15 -6.41 14.37
C ARG A 219 6.38 -6.97 15.07
N GLU A 220 6.66 -8.27 14.94
CA GLU A 220 7.90 -8.85 15.48
C GLU A 220 9.15 -8.15 14.93
N ILE A 221 9.16 -7.79 13.65
CA ILE A 221 10.29 -7.09 13.03
C ILE A 221 10.45 -5.69 13.64
N ILE A 222 9.36 -4.94 13.82
CA ILE A 222 9.40 -3.63 14.49
C ILE A 222 9.97 -3.78 15.90
N GLU A 223 9.47 -4.74 16.69
CA GLU A 223 9.98 -5.02 18.04
C GLU A 223 11.48 -5.32 18.02
N LYS A 224 11.95 -6.20 17.12
CA LYS A 224 13.36 -6.54 16.98
C LYS A 224 14.23 -5.34 16.63
N VAL A 225 13.79 -4.46 15.72
CA VAL A 225 14.52 -3.25 15.33
C VAL A 225 14.74 -2.35 16.55
N HIS A 226 13.67 -2.05 17.29
CA HIS A 226 13.71 -1.12 18.42
C HIS A 226 14.34 -1.73 19.69
N ALA A 227 14.35 -3.07 19.81
CA ALA A 227 15.09 -3.77 20.85
C ALA A 227 16.61 -3.89 20.57
N GLY A 228 17.08 -3.42 19.42
CA GLY A 228 18.50 -3.48 19.05
C GLY A 228 18.97 -4.89 18.65
N HIS A 229 18.07 -5.75 18.18
CA HIS A 229 18.44 -7.07 17.68
C HIS A 229 19.45 -6.95 16.52
N PRO A 230 20.52 -7.77 16.47
CA PRO A 230 21.58 -7.60 15.47
C PRO A 230 21.12 -7.88 14.04
N ASN A 231 20.14 -8.76 13.85
CA ASN A 231 19.59 -9.13 12.54
C ASN A 231 18.06 -9.10 12.56
N PRO A 232 17.41 -7.92 12.64
CA PRO A 232 15.96 -7.85 12.83
C PRO A 232 15.17 -8.21 11.56
N PHE A 233 15.81 -8.19 10.39
CA PHE A 233 15.22 -8.43 9.08
C PHE A 233 15.48 -9.83 8.52
N ARG A 234 15.99 -10.74 9.36
CA ARG A 234 16.33 -12.12 8.99
C ARG A 234 15.67 -13.06 10.00
N ASP A 235 15.31 -14.24 9.54
CA ASP A 235 14.85 -15.35 10.38
C ASP A 235 16.03 -16.08 11.03
#